data_AF-A0AAN3VWH0-F1
#
_entry.id   AF-A0AAN3VWH0-F1
#
_cell.length_a   1.000
_cell.length_b   1.000
_cell.length_c   1.000
_cell.angle_alpha   90.00
_cell.angle_beta   90.00
_cell.angle_gamma   90.00
#
_symmetry.space_group_name_H-M   'P 1'
#
loop_
_entity.id
_entity.type
_entity.pdbx_description
1 polymer ?
#
loop_
_entity_poly.entity_id
_entity_poly.type
_entity_poly.pdbx_seq_one_letter_code
_entity_poly.pdbx_strand_id
1 'polypeptide(L)'
;MYLLDFYQDEEIIEVGLFPSIEEGRKFVKQIPGYEMKEEEGFLYEYFYPESLPEYMELSFSGNLFPMTKYMFLETSRVDAYSVDNKEVSQYIRKREEQYVKVKEILTLKDIEVERSFFGSEDGEAVVYRKKGTKDWHFLLHMDPGFVEEENMEAFVEEMLTV
;
A
#
# COMPACT_ATOMS: atom_id res chain seq x y z
N MET A 1 -1.31 -7.06 -7.78
CA MET A 1 -2.07 -6.17 -6.89
C MET A 1 -2.91 -5.28 -7.79
N TYR A 2 -4.02 -4.75 -7.29
CA TYR A 2 -4.91 -3.90 -8.07
C TYR A 2 -5.07 -2.55 -7.38
N LEU A 3 -4.87 -1.46 -8.12
CA LEU A 3 -5.25 -0.14 -7.68
C LEU A 3 -6.74 0.03 -7.96
N LEU A 4 -7.50 0.34 -6.92
CA LEU A 4 -8.90 0.69 -7.03
C LEU A 4 -9.04 2.20 -7.10
N ASP A 5 -9.68 2.66 -8.16
CA ASP A 5 -9.99 4.08 -8.38
C ASP A 5 -11.50 4.27 -8.48
N PHE A 6 -12.00 5.35 -7.90
CA PHE A 6 -13.31 5.89 -8.22
C PHE A 6 -13.16 6.94 -9.31
N TYR A 7 -13.92 6.74 -10.38
CA TYR A 7 -13.90 7.60 -11.55
C TYR A 7 -15.26 8.26 -11.72
N GLN A 8 -15.29 9.59 -11.76
CA GLN A 8 -16.49 10.35 -12.04
C GLN A 8 -16.14 11.54 -12.94
N ASP A 9 -16.63 11.50 -14.17
CA ASP A 9 -16.32 12.49 -15.20
C ASP A 9 -14.80 12.61 -15.47
N GLU A 10 -14.14 13.69 -15.06
CA GLU A 10 -12.67 13.85 -15.19
C GLU A 10 -11.93 13.64 -13.85
N GLU A 11 -12.68 13.44 -12.76
CA GLU A 11 -12.13 13.31 -11.41
C GLU A 11 -11.82 11.85 -11.08
N ILE A 12 -10.65 11.65 -10.47
CA ILE A 12 -10.17 10.33 -10.04
C ILE A 12 -9.86 10.41 -8.56
N ILE A 13 -10.44 9.50 -7.79
CA ILE A 13 -10.12 9.30 -6.38
C ILE A 13 -9.42 7.95 -6.26
N GLU A 14 -8.12 7.97 -5.99
CA GLU A 14 -7.34 6.78 -5.69
C GLU A 14 -7.77 6.24 -4.32
N VAL A 15 -8.39 5.07 -4.30
CA VAL A 15 -8.97 4.50 -3.07
C VAL A 15 -7.94 3.69 -2.32
N GLY A 16 -7.21 2.83 -3.03
CA GLY A 16 -6.15 2.03 -2.43
C GLY A 16 -5.77 0.78 -3.22
N LEU A 17 -4.75 0.10 -2.71
CA LEU A 17 -4.20 -1.12 -3.31
C LEU A 17 -4.79 -2.38 -2.66
N PHE A 18 -5.26 -3.30 -3.50
CA PHE A 18 -5.84 -4.57 -3.09
C PHE A 18 -4.99 -5.75 -3.55
N PRO A 19 -4.89 -6.84 -2.76
CA PRO A 19 -4.12 -8.03 -3.14
C PRO A 19 -4.62 -8.66 -4.45
N SER A 20 -5.93 -8.68 -4.66
CA SER A 20 -6.59 -9.18 -5.87
C SER A 20 -7.83 -8.36 -6.23
N ILE A 21 -8.33 -8.52 -7.45
CA ILE A 21 -9.56 -7.87 -7.91
C ILE A 21 -10.77 -8.31 -7.06
N GLU A 22 -10.80 -9.56 -6.58
CA GLU A 22 -11.88 -10.08 -5.75
C GLU A 22 -11.92 -9.39 -4.37
N GLU A 23 -10.77 -9.07 -3.78
CA GLU A 23 -10.70 -8.33 -2.53
C GLU A 23 -11.15 -6.87 -2.72
N GLY A 24 -10.71 -6.22 -3.81
CA GLY A 24 -11.23 -4.90 -4.20
C GLY A 24 -12.74 -4.91 -4.40
N ARG A 25 -13.27 -5.97 -5.01
CA ARG A 25 -14.72 -6.14 -5.20
C ARG A 25 -15.48 -6.34 -3.90
N LYS A 26 -14.93 -7.09 -2.93
CA LYS A 26 -15.52 -7.21 -1.58
C LYS A 26 -15.58 -5.85 -0.88
N PHE A 27 -14.56 -5.02 -1.09
CA PHE A 27 -14.51 -3.67 -0.55
C PHE A 27 -15.63 -2.78 -1.10
N VAL A 28 -15.74 -2.65 -2.43
CA VAL A 28 -16.78 -1.78 -3.04
C VAL A 28 -18.20 -2.29 -2.84
N LYS A 29 -18.41 -3.59 -2.61
CA LYS A 29 -19.72 -4.16 -2.26
C LYS A 29 -20.30 -3.67 -0.93
N GLN A 30 -19.49 -3.04 -0.08
CA GLN A 30 -19.97 -2.37 1.13
C GLN A 30 -20.71 -1.05 0.82
N ILE A 31 -20.56 -0.51 -0.40
CA ILE A 31 -21.12 0.79 -0.80
C ILE A 31 -22.62 0.65 -1.13
N PRO A 32 -23.51 1.43 -0.49
CA PRO A 32 -24.92 1.49 -0.86
C PRO A 32 -25.11 1.90 -2.33
N GLY A 33 -25.96 1.17 -3.04
CA GLY A 33 -26.22 1.43 -4.46
C GLY A 33 -25.11 0.95 -5.40
N TYR A 34 -24.15 0.15 -4.91
CA TYR A 34 -23.20 -0.55 -5.77
C TYR A 34 -23.90 -1.58 -6.67
N GLU A 35 -23.56 -1.54 -7.95
CA GLU A 35 -24.06 -2.43 -8.99
C GLU A 35 -22.92 -2.97 -9.85
N MET A 36 -23.15 -4.15 -10.42
CA MET A 36 -22.30 -4.75 -11.44
C MET A 36 -23.15 -5.04 -12.68
N LYS A 37 -22.68 -4.64 -13.85
CA LYS A 37 -23.38 -4.83 -15.11
C LYS A 37 -22.43 -5.32 -16.20
N GLU A 38 -22.82 -6.37 -16.90
CA GLU A 38 -22.09 -6.85 -18.07
C GLU A 38 -22.75 -6.30 -19.34
N GLU A 39 -22.00 -5.53 -20.13
CA GLU A 39 -22.45 -4.96 -21.40
C GLU A 39 -21.36 -5.13 -22.46
N GLU A 40 -21.72 -5.63 -23.63
CA GLU A 40 -20.80 -5.83 -24.76
C GLU A 40 -19.51 -6.63 -24.42
N GLY A 41 -19.60 -7.52 -23.41
CA GLY A 41 -18.47 -8.33 -22.92
C GLY A 41 -17.56 -7.61 -21.93
N PHE A 42 -17.91 -6.39 -21.51
CA PHE A 42 -17.22 -5.63 -20.47
C PHE A 42 -18.04 -5.65 -19.17
N LEU A 43 -17.35 -5.83 -18.05
CA LEU A 43 -17.93 -5.74 -16.71
C LEU A 43 -17.74 -4.30 -16.20
N TYR A 44 -18.85 -3.63 -15.95
CA TYR A 44 -18.91 -2.32 -15.31
C TYR A 44 -19.29 -2.50 -13.85
N GLU A 45 -18.53 -1.86 -12.96
CA GLU A 45 -18.79 -1.82 -11.53
C GLU A 45 -18.94 -0.35 -11.15
N TYR A 46 -20.05 0.04 -10.52
CA TYR A 46 -20.33 1.45 -10.24
C TYR A 46 -21.31 1.61 -9.06
N PHE A 47 -21.46 2.82 -8.56
CA PHE A 47 -22.51 3.18 -7.59
C PHE A 47 -23.08 4.57 -7.89
N TYR A 48 -24.25 4.87 -7.31
CA TYR A 48 -24.87 6.18 -7.43
C TYR A 48 -24.69 6.99 -6.13
N PRO A 49 -24.11 8.19 -6.18
CA PRO A 49 -23.96 9.05 -5.01
C PRO A 49 -25.27 9.34 -4.27
N GLU A 50 -26.41 9.37 -4.98
CA GLU A 50 -27.74 9.53 -4.38
C GLU A 50 -28.08 8.46 -3.32
N SER A 51 -27.50 7.26 -3.45
CA SER A 51 -27.72 6.15 -2.52
C SER A 51 -26.83 6.23 -1.28
N LEU A 52 -25.82 7.11 -1.26
CA LEU A 52 -24.87 7.22 -0.17
C LEU A 52 -25.47 7.99 1.01
N PRO A 53 -25.17 7.59 2.26
CA PRO A 53 -25.34 8.47 3.41
C PRO A 53 -24.37 9.68 3.30
N GLU A 54 -24.64 10.74 4.07
CA GLU A 54 -23.75 11.91 4.11
C GLU A 54 -22.30 11.55 4.48
N TYR A 55 -22.13 10.56 5.36
CA TYR A 55 -20.85 10.00 5.79
C TYR A 55 -20.94 8.49 5.97
N MET A 56 -19.89 7.78 5.56
CA MET A 56 -19.69 6.36 5.85
C MET A 56 -18.20 6.01 5.91
N GLU A 57 -17.91 4.85 6.47
CA GLU A 57 -16.57 4.27 6.49
C GLU A 57 -16.62 2.90 5.82
N LEU A 58 -15.74 2.68 4.86
CA LEU A 58 -15.50 1.35 4.30
C LEU A 58 -14.33 0.74 5.04
N SER A 59 -14.40 -0.56 5.35
CA SER A 59 -13.33 -1.24 6.11
C SER A 59 -12.65 -2.32 5.27
N PHE A 60 -11.32 -2.39 5.37
CA PHE A 60 -10.54 -3.47 4.78
C PHE A 60 -9.26 -3.74 5.58
N SER A 61 -9.06 -4.99 6.00
CA SER A 61 -7.84 -5.41 6.69
C SER A 61 -7.47 -4.54 7.91
N GLY A 62 -8.48 -4.05 8.65
CA GLY A 62 -8.29 -3.17 9.81
C GLY A 62 -8.09 -1.68 9.47
N ASN A 63 -8.00 -1.31 8.19
CA ASN A 63 -7.97 0.07 7.73
C ASN A 63 -9.39 0.58 7.44
N LEU A 64 -9.60 1.88 7.65
CA LEU A 64 -10.84 2.58 7.35
C LEU A 64 -10.60 3.57 6.21
N PHE A 65 -11.50 3.54 5.23
CA PHE A 65 -11.60 4.55 4.20
C PHE A 65 -12.83 5.42 4.49
N PRO A 66 -12.65 6.63 5.04
CA PRO A 66 -13.75 7.55 5.28
C PRO A 66 -14.21 8.15 3.95
N MET A 67 -15.52 8.12 3.72
CA MET A 67 -16.14 8.62 2.49
C MET A 67 -17.35 9.48 2.84
N THR A 68 -17.49 10.63 2.19
CA THR A 68 -18.70 11.45 2.27
C THR A 68 -19.38 11.51 0.92
N LYS A 69 -20.70 11.67 0.91
CA LYS A 69 -21.47 11.86 -0.33
C LYS A 69 -20.96 13.07 -1.14
N TYR A 70 -20.43 14.09 -0.46
CA TYR A 70 -19.92 15.33 -1.06
C TYR A 70 -18.59 15.18 -1.81
N MET A 71 -17.97 14.00 -1.79
CA MET A 71 -16.82 13.68 -2.65
C MET A 71 -17.23 13.51 -4.11
N PHE A 72 -18.53 13.39 -4.40
CA PHE A 72 -19.06 13.06 -5.71
C PHE A 72 -20.13 14.06 -6.15
N LEU A 73 -20.31 14.18 -7.46
CA LEU A 73 -21.43 14.87 -8.09
C LEU A 73 -22.70 14.01 -7.99
N GLU A 74 -23.81 14.59 -7.56
CA GLU A 74 -25.07 13.83 -7.39
C GLU A 74 -25.69 13.38 -8.72
N THR A 75 -25.33 14.01 -9.84
CA THR A 75 -26.02 13.85 -11.13
C THR A 75 -25.50 12.71 -12.00
N SER A 76 -24.38 12.08 -11.63
CA SER A 76 -23.73 11.02 -12.41
C SER A 76 -23.35 9.83 -11.53
N ARG A 77 -23.24 8.65 -12.14
CA ARG A 77 -22.71 7.46 -11.45
C ARG A 77 -21.20 7.61 -11.22
N VAL A 78 -20.68 6.87 -10.26
CA VAL A 78 -19.24 6.75 -10.00
C VAL A 78 -18.81 5.34 -10.39
N ASP A 79 -17.91 5.24 -11.36
CA ASP A 79 -17.37 3.96 -11.81
C ASP A 79 -16.22 3.52 -10.88
N ALA A 80 -16.17 2.24 -10.54
CA ALA A 80 -15.14 1.63 -9.69
C ALA A 80 -14.21 0.78 -10.55
N TYR A 81 -13.02 1.29 -10.85
CA TYR A 81 -12.04 0.62 -11.70
C TYR A 81 -10.96 -0.05 -10.88
N SER A 82 -10.69 -1.32 -11.18
CA SER A 82 -9.55 -2.06 -10.62
C SER A 82 -8.47 -2.24 -11.70
N VAL A 83 -7.38 -1.52 -11.58
CA VAL A 83 -6.25 -1.54 -12.52
C VAL A 83 -5.15 -2.44 -11.98
N ASP A 84 -4.71 -3.43 -12.77
CA ASP A 84 -3.59 -4.29 -12.39
C ASP A 84 -2.29 -3.47 -12.29
N ASN A 85 -1.71 -3.44 -11.10
CA ASN A 85 -0.51 -2.67 -10.79
C ASN A 85 0.67 -3.61 -10.49
N LYS A 86 1.17 -4.23 -11.57
CA LYS A 86 2.29 -5.19 -11.52
C LYS A 86 3.59 -4.54 -11.05
N GLU A 87 3.84 -3.30 -11.45
CA GLU A 87 5.07 -2.58 -11.10
C GLU A 87 5.17 -2.37 -9.60
N VAL A 88 4.12 -1.85 -8.96
CA VAL A 88 4.07 -1.71 -7.49
C VAL A 88 4.17 -3.06 -6.80
N SER A 89 3.51 -4.10 -7.33
CA SER A 89 3.61 -5.46 -6.79
C SER A 89 5.06 -5.97 -6.78
N GLN A 90 5.80 -5.73 -7.86
CA GLN A 90 7.21 -6.11 -7.98
C GLN A 90 8.10 -5.28 -7.08
N TYR A 91 7.85 -3.97 -6.98
CA TYR A 91 8.58 -3.06 -6.11
C TYR A 91 8.47 -3.49 -4.64
N ILE A 92 7.25 -3.71 -4.14
CA ILE A 92 7.01 -4.17 -2.76
C ILE A 92 7.75 -5.48 -2.51
N ARG A 93 7.65 -6.44 -3.43
CA ARG A 93 8.33 -7.72 -3.30
C ARG A 93 9.85 -7.56 -3.20
N LYS A 94 10.46 -6.76 -4.08
CA LYS A 94 11.92 -6.51 -4.05
C LYS A 94 12.34 -5.82 -2.75
N ARG A 95 11.56 -4.84 -2.29
CA ARG A 95 11.78 -4.13 -1.02
C ARG A 95 11.77 -5.09 0.18
N GLU A 96 10.81 -6.00 0.23
CA GLU A 96 10.73 -7.03 1.28
C GLU A 96 11.89 -8.04 1.18
N GLU A 97 12.23 -8.50 -0.02
CA GLU A 97 13.38 -9.39 -0.24
C GLU A 97 14.70 -8.74 0.20
N GLN A 98 14.90 -7.45 -0.10
CA GLN A 98 16.07 -6.70 0.37
C GLN A 98 16.09 -6.57 1.90
N TYR A 99 14.95 -6.30 2.54
CA TYR A 99 14.89 -6.21 4.00
C TYR A 99 15.27 -7.53 4.67
N VAL A 100 14.78 -8.65 4.13
CA VAL A 100 15.14 -9.99 4.63
C VAL A 100 16.65 -10.22 4.51
N LYS A 101 17.28 -9.86 3.37
CA LYS A 101 18.74 -9.97 3.20
C LYS A 101 19.50 -9.15 4.25
N VAL A 102 19.15 -7.88 4.45
CA VAL A 102 19.79 -7.02 5.46
C VAL A 102 19.67 -7.64 6.85
N LYS A 103 18.47 -8.11 7.19
CA LYS A 103 18.20 -8.74 8.48
C LYS A 103 19.07 -9.98 8.69
N GLU A 104 19.22 -10.83 7.68
CA GLU A 104 20.07 -12.02 7.74
C GLU A 104 21.55 -11.67 7.93
N ILE A 105 22.08 -10.72 7.15
CA ILE A 105 23.48 -10.26 7.22
C ILE A 105 23.82 -9.76 8.63
N LEU A 106 22.95 -8.92 9.20
CA LEU A 106 23.14 -8.35 10.53
C LEU A 106 22.97 -9.41 11.64
N THR A 107 21.99 -10.31 11.51
CA THR A 107 21.78 -11.40 12.47
C THR A 107 23.00 -12.33 12.53
N LEU A 108 23.65 -12.62 11.40
CA LEU A 108 24.90 -13.41 11.36
C LEU A 108 26.06 -12.73 12.11
N LYS A 109 26.01 -11.41 12.28
CA LYS A 109 26.97 -10.62 13.06
C LYS A 109 26.54 -10.41 14.52
N ASP A 110 25.54 -11.18 15.01
CA ASP A 110 24.94 -11.08 16.36
C ASP A 110 24.38 -9.67 16.67
N ILE A 111 23.85 -9.00 15.65
CA ILE A 111 23.18 -7.70 15.73
C ILE A 111 21.66 -7.90 15.66
N GLU A 112 20.91 -7.25 16.54
CA GLU A 112 19.45 -7.20 16.52
C GLU A 112 18.97 -6.16 15.50
N VAL A 113 17.91 -6.50 14.74
CA VAL A 113 17.39 -5.66 13.65
C VAL A 113 15.87 -5.57 13.72
N GLU A 114 15.37 -4.36 13.58
CA GLU A 114 13.93 -4.07 13.50
C GLU A 114 13.64 -3.16 12.31
N ARG A 115 12.41 -3.29 11.79
CA ARG A 115 11.82 -2.29 10.90
C ARG A 115 11.09 -1.28 11.78
N SER A 116 11.30 0.01 11.54
CA SER A 116 10.65 1.08 12.30
C SER A 116 10.06 2.15 11.40
N PHE A 117 9.39 3.12 12.03
CA PHE A 117 8.75 4.27 11.38
C PHE A 117 7.60 3.91 10.42
N PHE A 118 6.81 2.89 10.76
CA PHE A 118 5.60 2.57 9.98
C PHE A 118 4.62 3.76 9.98
N GLY A 119 4.28 4.24 8.79
CA GLY A 119 3.36 5.37 8.59
C GLY A 119 3.97 6.77 8.81
N SER A 120 5.30 6.90 8.91
CA SER A 120 5.95 8.22 8.94
C SER A 120 5.99 8.88 7.56
N GLU A 121 6.08 10.20 7.55
CA GLU A 121 6.28 11.01 6.34
C GLU A 121 7.59 10.63 5.62
N ASP A 122 8.67 10.41 6.36
CA ASP A 122 10.00 10.03 5.83
C ASP A 122 10.10 8.55 5.42
N GLY A 123 9.01 7.78 5.57
CA GLY A 123 8.97 6.34 5.28
C GLY A 123 9.68 5.44 6.29
N GLU A 124 9.50 4.13 6.10
CA GLU A 124 10.05 3.12 7.00
C GLU A 124 11.58 3.01 6.87
N ALA A 125 12.24 2.63 7.97
CA ALA A 125 13.68 2.42 8.00
C ALA A 125 14.08 1.13 8.72
N VAL A 126 15.29 0.66 8.40
CA VAL A 126 15.97 -0.38 9.15
C VAL A 126 16.71 0.27 10.31
N VAL A 127 16.45 -0.24 11.52
CA VAL A 127 17.18 0.12 12.74
C VAL A 127 17.87 -1.12 13.29
N TYR A 128 19.01 -0.92 13.95
CA TYR A 128 19.82 -2.01 14.49
C TYR A 128 20.35 -1.70 15.88
N ARG A 129 20.74 -2.76 16.58
CA ARG A 129 21.30 -2.67 17.93
C ARG A 129 22.25 -3.82 18.21
N LYS A 130 23.33 -3.55 18.95
CA LYS A 130 24.21 -4.62 19.46
C LYS A 130 23.50 -5.38 20.58
N LYS A 131 23.59 -6.71 20.55
CA LYS A 131 22.95 -7.55 21.56
C LYS A 131 23.35 -7.15 22.99
N GLY A 132 22.35 -6.98 23.84
CA GLY A 132 22.54 -6.58 25.24
C GLY A 132 22.70 -5.07 25.47
N THR A 133 22.73 -4.24 24.42
CA THR A 133 22.58 -2.79 24.59
C THR A 133 21.10 -2.41 24.58
N LYS A 134 20.78 -1.16 24.95
CA LYS A 134 19.39 -0.65 24.96
C LYS A 134 19.08 0.19 23.73
N ASP A 135 20.05 0.96 23.26
CA ASP A 135 19.84 2.00 22.26
C ASP A 135 19.79 1.41 20.84
N TRP A 136 18.78 1.83 20.09
CA TRP A 136 18.63 1.54 18.67
C TRP A 136 19.33 2.62 17.84
N HIS A 137 19.97 2.19 16.77
CA HIS A 137 20.64 3.05 15.81
C HIS A 137 19.96 2.96 14.45
N PHE A 138 19.82 4.10 13.78
CA PHE A 138 19.37 4.15 12.41
C PHE A 138 20.43 3.54 11.50
N LEU A 139 20.01 2.71 10.54
CA LEU A 139 20.90 2.18 9.50
C LEU A 139 20.64 2.86 8.16
N LEU A 140 19.43 2.70 7.62
CA LEU A 140 19.06 3.16 6.28
C LEU A 140 17.54 3.24 6.11
N HIS A 141 17.07 4.13 5.25
CA HIS A 141 15.68 4.18 4.80
C HIS A 141 15.40 3.05 3.81
N MET A 142 14.19 2.49 3.86
CA MET A 142 13.73 1.49 2.90
C MET A 142 13.10 2.16 1.67
N ASP A 143 13.79 3.14 1.10
CA ASP A 143 13.36 3.97 -0.02
C ASP A 143 13.64 3.29 -1.38
N PRO A 144 13.34 3.92 -2.54
CA PRO A 144 13.67 3.34 -3.84
C PRO A 144 15.16 3.02 -4.04
N GLY A 145 16.09 3.82 -3.50
CA GLY A 145 17.52 3.56 -3.61
C GLY A 145 17.92 2.26 -2.90
N PHE A 146 17.32 1.99 -1.73
CA PHE A 146 17.46 0.70 -1.05
C PHE A 146 16.97 -0.50 -1.90
N VAL A 147 15.89 -0.32 -2.66
CA VAL A 147 15.34 -1.39 -3.53
C VAL A 147 16.24 -1.64 -4.73
N GLU A 148 16.91 -0.60 -5.23
CA GLU A 148 17.80 -0.64 -6.40
C GLU A 148 19.22 -1.13 -6.08
N GLU A 149 19.61 -1.19 -4.79
CA GLU A 149 20.95 -1.62 -4.38
C GLU A 149 21.26 -3.08 -4.78
N GLU A 150 22.31 -3.24 -5.58
CA GLU A 150 22.74 -4.53 -6.14
C GLU A 150 23.57 -5.34 -5.14
N ASN A 151 24.39 -4.68 -4.33
CA ASN A 151 25.30 -5.29 -3.36
C ASN A 151 25.02 -4.83 -1.93
N MET A 152 23.89 -5.33 -1.40
CA MET A 152 23.42 -5.02 -0.06
C MET A 152 24.42 -5.41 1.05
N GLU A 153 25.25 -6.45 0.83
CA GLU A 153 26.25 -6.87 1.80
C GLU A 153 27.36 -5.83 1.95
N ALA A 154 27.96 -5.40 0.85
CA ALA A 154 28.98 -4.35 0.87
C ALA A 154 28.43 -3.04 1.43
N PHE A 155 27.21 -2.67 1.04
CA PHE A 155 26.54 -1.45 1.52
C PHE A 155 26.35 -1.46 3.05
N VAL A 156 25.81 -2.56 3.61
CA VAL A 156 25.61 -2.68 5.05
C VAL A 156 26.94 -2.69 5.81
N GLU A 157 27.98 -3.33 5.26
CA GLU A 157 29.30 -3.33 5.89
C GLU A 157 29.91 -1.93 5.96
N GLU A 158 29.80 -1.14 4.90
CA GLU A 158 30.23 0.26 4.89
C GLU A 158 29.51 1.06 5.98
N MET A 159 28.19 0.96 6.06
CA MET A 159 27.37 1.69 7.04
C MET A 159 27.66 1.31 8.50
N LEU A 160 28.10 0.08 8.77
CA LEU A 160 28.47 -0.36 10.12
C LEU A 160 29.90 0.03 10.55
N THR A 161 30.74 0.46 9.62
CA THR A 161 32.14 0.85 9.90
C THR A 161 32.29 2.33 10.26
N VAL A 162 31.24 3.13 10.06
CA VAL A 162 31.13 4.55 10.41
C VAL A 162 30.58 4.70 11.83
#